data_AF-A0A858RRU3-F1
#
_entry.id   AF-A0A858RRU3-F1
#
_cell.length_a   1.000
_cell.length_b   1.000
_cell.length_c   1.000
_cell.angle_alpha   90.00
_cell.angle_beta   90.00
_cell.angle_gamma   90.00
#
_symmetry.space_group_name_H-M   'P 1'
#
loop_
_entity.id
_entity.type
_entity.pdbx_description
1 polymer ?
#
loop_
_entity_poly.entity_id
_entity_poly.type
_entity_poly.pdbx_seq_one_letter_code
_entity_poly.pdbx_strand_id
1 'polypeptide(L)'
;MTTGFRPDNFGDQLRKLEEGNFKHFLEGGQAVNIWAQLYSRVVPELEQLGPFTSKDCDIYASYELLQRIESILDGELVLAKDPADGQLGIFIFNGEPKMTMDLMSGVYGLSLPELERAWRRSLEKELGSQRDSIDRTSVSTERQVPQLLTT
;
A
#
# COMPACT_ATOMS: atom_id res chain seq x y z
N MET A 1 -12.07 -13.86 -20.84
CA MET A 1 -12.00 -14.07 -19.38
C MET A 1 -11.14 -12.95 -18.85
N THR A 2 -11.67 -12.05 -18.03
CA THR A 2 -10.86 -11.01 -17.39
C THR A 2 -9.98 -11.69 -16.34
N THR A 3 -8.73 -11.93 -16.70
CA THR A 3 -7.66 -12.27 -15.76
C THR A 3 -7.53 -11.13 -14.76
N GLY A 4 -7.57 -11.43 -13.46
CA GLY A 4 -7.36 -10.42 -12.43
C GLY A 4 -5.93 -9.86 -12.47
N PHE A 5 -5.74 -8.75 -11.78
CA PHE A 5 -4.47 -8.06 -11.62
C PHE A 5 -3.76 -8.51 -10.35
N ARG A 6 -2.46 -8.72 -10.46
CA ARG A 6 -1.57 -8.99 -9.34
C ARG A 6 -1.26 -7.68 -8.60
N PRO A 7 -0.82 -7.74 -7.33
CA PRO A 7 -0.46 -6.53 -6.58
C PRO A 7 0.57 -5.64 -7.28
N ASP A 8 1.54 -6.22 -7.98
CA ASP A 8 2.59 -5.49 -8.70
C ASP A 8 2.05 -4.63 -9.86
N ASN A 9 0.85 -4.92 -10.37
CA ASN A 9 0.24 -4.11 -11.43
C ASN A 9 -0.16 -2.70 -10.96
N PHE A 10 -0.40 -2.50 -9.65
CA PHE A 10 -0.78 -1.20 -9.07
C PHE A 10 0.37 -0.49 -8.34
N GLY A 11 1.57 -1.09 -8.32
CA GLY A 11 2.67 -0.64 -7.47
C GLY A 11 3.14 0.79 -7.76
N ASP A 12 3.22 1.17 -9.03
CA ASP A 12 3.66 2.52 -9.41
C ASP A 12 2.61 3.59 -9.09
N GLN A 13 1.33 3.24 -9.22
CA GLN A 13 0.21 4.12 -8.91
C GLN A 13 0.14 4.38 -7.40
N LEU A 14 0.24 3.32 -6.58
CA LEU A 14 0.25 3.45 -5.13
C LEU A 14 1.44 4.29 -4.63
N ARG A 15 2.63 4.08 -5.20
CA ARG A 15 3.82 4.90 -4.88
C ARG A 15 3.61 6.39 -5.17
N LYS A 16 2.99 6.73 -6.30
CA LYS A 16 2.68 8.13 -6.64
C LYS A 16 1.71 8.77 -5.63
N LEU A 17 0.77 7.99 -5.10
CA LEU A 17 -0.15 8.45 -4.06
C LEU A 17 0.57 8.70 -2.73
N GLU A 18 1.50 7.82 -2.35
CA GLU A 18 2.37 7.96 -1.17
C GLU A 18 3.21 9.24 -1.24
N GLU A 19 3.84 9.52 -2.39
CA GLU A 19 4.63 10.74 -2.62
C GLU A 19 3.80 12.03 -2.50
N GLY A 20 2.49 11.97 -2.78
CA GLY A 20 1.56 13.08 -2.64
C GLY A 20 1.21 13.45 -1.20
N ASN A 21 1.58 12.63 -0.21
CA ASN A 21 1.27 12.81 1.22
C ASN A 21 -0.24 12.97 1.53
N PHE A 22 -1.11 12.37 0.72
CA PHE A 22 -2.54 12.36 0.98
C PHE A 22 -2.93 11.18 1.88
N LYS A 23 -3.97 11.33 2.71
CA LYS A 23 -4.45 10.20 3.51
C LYS A 23 -5.11 9.17 2.61
N HIS A 24 -4.48 8.01 2.52
CA HIS A 24 -5.00 6.84 1.85
C HIS A 24 -4.37 5.57 2.43
N PHE A 25 -5.01 4.44 2.22
CA PHE A 25 -4.38 3.14 2.42
C PHE A 25 -5.10 2.08 1.59
N LEU A 26 -4.35 1.05 1.20
CA LEU A 26 -4.88 -0.08 0.46
C LEU A 26 -5.79 -0.94 1.33
N GLU A 27 -6.91 -1.37 0.76
CA GLU A 27 -7.85 -2.30 1.38
C GLU A 27 -8.28 -3.41 0.41
N GLY A 28 -9.34 -4.14 0.77
CA GLY A 28 -9.98 -5.11 -0.12
C GLY A 28 -9.08 -6.27 -0.58
N GLY A 29 -9.37 -6.77 -1.79
CA GLY A 29 -8.73 -7.96 -2.34
C GLY A 29 -7.23 -7.80 -2.56
N GLN A 30 -6.79 -6.63 -3.02
CA GLN A 30 -5.36 -6.37 -3.25
C GLN A 30 -4.57 -6.31 -1.93
N ALA A 31 -5.11 -5.73 -0.86
CA ALA A 31 -4.46 -5.76 0.44
C ALA A 31 -4.25 -7.21 0.93
N VAL A 32 -5.26 -8.07 0.78
CA VAL A 32 -5.16 -9.50 1.13
C VAL A 32 -4.11 -10.20 0.28
N ASN A 33 -4.07 -9.93 -1.03
CA ASN A 33 -3.09 -10.51 -1.95
C ASN A 33 -1.64 -10.13 -1.58
N ILE A 34 -1.40 -8.89 -1.16
CA ILE A 34 -0.07 -8.46 -0.67
C ILE A 34 0.32 -9.25 0.58
N TRP A 35 -0.60 -9.39 1.55
CA TRP A 35 -0.34 -10.17 2.75
C TRP A 35 -0.08 -11.64 2.44
N ALA A 36 -0.88 -12.25 1.55
CA ALA A 36 -0.67 -13.62 1.12
C ALA A 36 0.71 -13.82 0.47
N GLN A 37 1.14 -12.88 -0.38
CA GLN A 37 2.47 -12.89 -1.00
C GLN A 37 3.60 -12.71 0.03
N LEU A 38 3.41 -11.86 1.04
CA LEU A 38 4.40 -11.66 2.09
C LEU A 38 4.56 -12.91 2.96
N TYR A 39 3.45 -13.53 3.35
CA TYR A 39 3.43 -14.70 4.23
C TYR A 39 3.67 -16.03 3.53
N SER A 40 3.58 -16.12 2.20
CA SER A 40 3.86 -17.35 1.47
C SER A 40 5.27 -17.89 1.73
N ARG A 41 6.22 -17.00 2.06
CA ARG A 41 7.60 -17.34 2.44
C ARG A 41 7.72 -18.14 3.73
N VAL A 42 6.72 -18.05 4.61
CA VAL A 42 6.69 -18.70 5.93
C VAL A 42 5.51 -19.65 6.12
N VAL A 43 4.53 -19.62 5.20
CA VAL A 43 3.38 -20.54 5.14
C VAL A 43 3.32 -21.11 3.70
N PRO A 44 4.01 -22.23 3.42
CA PRO A 44 4.14 -22.78 2.07
C PRO A 44 2.81 -23.14 1.39
N GLU A 45 1.76 -23.45 2.18
CA GLU A 45 0.42 -23.73 1.67
C GLU A 45 -0.16 -22.55 0.87
N LEU A 46 0.23 -21.32 1.20
CA LEU A 46 -0.20 -20.13 0.47
C LEU A 46 0.37 -20.10 -0.95
N GLU A 47 1.57 -20.63 -1.21
CA GLU A 47 2.16 -20.64 -2.55
C GLU A 47 1.27 -21.40 -3.56
N GLN A 48 0.57 -22.43 -3.08
CA GLN A 48 -0.33 -23.25 -3.89
C GLN A 48 -1.64 -22.54 -4.25
N LEU A 49 -2.00 -21.48 -3.52
CA LEU A 49 -3.20 -20.68 -3.76
C LEU A 49 -2.98 -19.55 -4.78
N GLY A 50 -1.75 -19.40 -5.28
CA GLY A 50 -1.43 -18.44 -6.33
C GLY A 50 -2.02 -18.83 -7.71
N PRO A 51 -2.12 -17.86 -8.65
CA PRO A 51 -1.71 -16.47 -8.52
C PRO A 51 -2.70 -15.65 -7.68
N PHE A 52 -2.18 -14.80 -6.79
CA PHE A 52 -3.00 -13.85 -6.03
C PHE A 52 -3.38 -12.68 -6.92
N THR A 53 -4.67 -12.58 -7.26
CA THR A 53 -5.17 -11.53 -8.16
C THR A 53 -6.51 -10.98 -7.68
N SER A 54 -6.75 -9.68 -7.87
CA SER A 54 -8.07 -9.05 -7.75
C SER A 54 -8.47 -8.36 -9.05
N LYS A 55 -9.74 -8.06 -9.25
CA LYS A 55 -10.22 -7.38 -10.47
C LYS A 55 -9.88 -5.89 -10.49
N ASP A 56 -9.76 -5.31 -9.31
CA ASP A 56 -9.70 -3.90 -8.98
C ASP A 56 -8.68 -3.68 -7.86
N CYS A 57 -8.49 -2.42 -7.49
CA CYS A 57 -7.68 -1.98 -6.37
C CYS A 57 -8.52 -1.05 -5.48
N ASP A 58 -8.89 -1.51 -4.28
CA ASP A 58 -9.67 -0.71 -3.34
C ASP A 58 -8.75 0.11 -2.45
N ILE A 59 -8.99 1.42 -2.35
CA ILE A 59 -8.31 2.27 -1.37
C ILE A 59 -9.31 3.09 -0.55
N TYR A 60 -9.02 3.23 0.74
CA TYR A 60 -9.52 4.38 1.47
C TYR A 60 -8.87 5.63 0.88
N ALA A 61 -9.66 6.67 0.59
CA ALA A 61 -9.18 7.93 0.06
C ALA A 61 -9.79 9.10 0.82
N SER A 62 -8.94 10.05 1.23
CA SER A 62 -9.42 11.33 1.74
C SER A 62 -10.13 12.12 0.64
N TYR A 63 -11.01 13.04 1.04
CA TYR A 63 -11.64 13.97 0.12
C TYR A 63 -10.60 14.83 -0.63
N GLU A 64 -9.49 15.17 0.01
CA GLU A 64 -8.39 15.91 -0.62
C GLU A 64 -7.72 15.09 -1.74
N LEU A 65 -7.49 13.80 -1.51
CA LEU A 65 -6.97 12.91 -2.56
C LEU A 65 -7.95 12.84 -3.73
N LEU A 66 -9.24 12.66 -3.46
CA LEU A 66 -10.28 12.59 -4.49
C LEU A 66 -10.24 13.83 -5.41
N GLN A 67 -10.02 15.02 -4.85
CA GLN A 67 -9.93 16.27 -5.62
C GLN A 67 -8.65 16.41 -6.46
N ARG A 68 -7.62 15.63 -6.16
CA ARG A 68 -6.29 15.75 -6.77
C ARG A 68 -5.86 14.54 -7.58
N ILE A 69 -6.59 13.43 -7.51
CA ILE A 69 -6.15 12.15 -8.06
C ILE A 69 -5.83 12.20 -9.57
N GLU A 70 -6.62 12.92 -10.37
CA GLU A 70 -6.37 13.10 -11.81
C GLU A 70 -5.12 13.92 -12.12
N SER A 71 -4.61 14.71 -11.17
CA SER A 71 -3.34 15.42 -11.31
C SER A 71 -2.12 14.57 -10.93
N ILE A 72 -2.35 13.42 -10.28
CA ILE A 72 -1.30 12.53 -9.75
C ILE A 72 -1.18 11.27 -10.62
N LEU A 73 -2.32 10.72 -11.03
CA LEU A 73 -2.44 9.47 -11.76
C LEU A 73 -2.90 9.72 -13.20
N ASP A 74 -2.47 8.85 -14.10
CA ASP A 74 -2.84 8.90 -15.53
C ASP A 74 -4.11 8.07 -15.77
N GLY A 75 -5.23 8.75 -15.94
CA GLY A 75 -6.54 8.15 -16.08
C GLY A 75 -7.67 9.15 -15.88
N GLU A 76 -8.88 8.65 -15.66
CA GLU A 76 -10.08 9.46 -15.45
C GLU A 76 -10.80 9.05 -14.16
N LEU A 77 -11.31 10.03 -13.42
CA LEU A 77 -12.14 9.80 -12.25
C LEU A 77 -13.63 9.82 -12.61
N VAL A 78 -14.32 8.72 -12.34
CA VAL A 78 -15.78 8.63 -12.44
C VAL A 78 -16.37 8.66 -11.04
N LEU A 79 -16.98 9.79 -10.68
CA LEU A 79 -17.62 9.95 -9.37
C LEU A 79 -18.88 9.08 -9.23
N ALA A 80 -19.08 8.55 -8.03
CA ALA A 80 -20.31 7.82 -7.70
C ALA A 80 -21.53 8.76 -7.76
N LYS A 81 -22.64 8.27 -8.31
CA LYS A 81 -23.90 9.04 -8.38
C LYS A 81 -24.60 9.11 -7.03
N ASP A 82 -24.39 8.10 -6.19
CA ASP A 82 -24.93 8.00 -4.83
C ASP A 82 -23.82 7.47 -3.90
N PRO A 83 -23.25 8.33 -3.03
CA PRO A 83 -22.17 7.93 -2.11
C PRO A 83 -22.68 7.19 -0.87
N ALA A 84 -23.98 6.85 -0.77
CA ALA A 84 -24.54 6.17 0.40
C ALA A 84 -23.87 4.82 0.70
N ASP A 85 -23.30 4.15 -0.31
CA ASP A 85 -22.60 2.87 -0.16
C ASP A 85 -21.13 3.02 0.25
N GLY A 86 -20.67 4.25 0.52
CA GLY A 86 -19.31 4.53 0.96
C GLY A 86 -18.28 4.66 -0.17
N GLN A 87 -18.63 4.31 -1.41
CA GLN A 87 -17.81 4.54 -2.59
C GLN A 87 -17.90 6.01 -3.04
N LEU A 88 -16.75 6.66 -3.18
CA LEU A 88 -16.63 8.04 -3.68
C LEU A 88 -16.60 8.09 -5.22
N GLY A 89 -15.97 7.10 -5.83
CA GLY A 89 -15.83 6.98 -7.27
C GLY A 89 -14.88 5.88 -7.67
N ILE A 90 -14.69 5.72 -8.97
CA ILE A 90 -13.79 4.76 -9.58
C ILE A 90 -12.80 5.54 -10.45
N PHE A 91 -11.51 5.33 -10.22
CA PHE A 91 -10.46 5.83 -11.08
C PHE A 91 -10.13 4.78 -12.14
N ILE A 92 -10.26 5.14 -13.42
CA ILE A 92 -10.02 4.25 -14.56
C ILE A 92 -8.67 4.64 -15.17
N PHE A 93 -7.70 3.74 -15.13
CA PHE A 93 -6.36 4.02 -15.65
C PHE A 93 -6.32 4.02 -17.18
N ASN A 94 -5.44 4.84 -17.74
CA ASN A 94 -5.07 4.75 -19.14
C ASN A 94 -4.21 3.51 -19.41
N GLY A 95 -4.35 2.93 -20.61
CA GLY A 95 -3.66 1.70 -21.02
C GLY A 95 -4.58 0.48 -21.12
N GLU A 96 -3.97 -0.63 -21.55
CA GLU A 96 -4.64 -1.93 -21.71
C GLU A 96 -3.78 -3.05 -21.09
N PRO A 97 -4.38 -3.99 -20.35
CA PRO A 97 -5.80 -4.05 -20.00
C PRO A 97 -6.20 -2.92 -19.02
N LYS A 98 -7.45 -2.45 -19.14
CA LYS A 98 -7.99 -1.42 -18.25
C LYS A 98 -7.97 -1.85 -16.78
N MET A 99 -7.15 -1.16 -15.99
CA MET A 99 -7.13 -1.26 -14.53
C MET A 99 -8.09 -0.24 -13.91
N THR A 100 -8.65 -0.57 -12.76
CA THR A 100 -9.50 0.34 -11.98
C THR A 100 -9.05 0.39 -10.53
N MET A 101 -9.25 1.55 -9.91
CA MET A 101 -9.07 1.77 -8.48
C MET A 101 -10.34 2.37 -7.89
N ASP A 102 -10.91 1.67 -6.92
CA ASP A 102 -12.13 2.10 -6.24
C ASP A 102 -11.74 2.97 -5.04
N LEU A 103 -12.32 4.18 -5.00
CA LEU A 103 -12.03 5.18 -3.99
C LEU A 103 -13.13 5.14 -2.93
N MET A 104 -12.77 4.78 -1.71
CA MET A 104 -13.71 4.56 -0.61
C MET A 104 -13.58 5.66 0.44
N SER A 105 -14.71 6.15 0.94
CA SER A 105 -14.78 7.15 2.03
C SER A 105 -14.68 6.53 3.43
N GLY A 106 -14.78 5.21 3.50
CA GLY A 106 -14.69 4.44 4.73
C GLY A 106 -14.57 2.95 4.43
N VAL A 107 -14.22 2.19 5.46
CA VAL A 107 -14.00 0.75 5.39
C VAL A 107 -15.04 0.06 6.25
N TYR A 108 -15.72 -0.95 5.71
CA TYR A 108 -16.72 -1.69 6.47
C TYR A 108 -16.12 -2.26 7.77
N GLY A 109 -16.77 -1.98 8.89
CA GLY A 109 -16.32 -2.42 10.21
C GLY A 109 -15.28 -1.51 10.88
N LEU A 110 -14.86 -0.41 10.25
CA LEU A 110 -14.01 0.61 10.89
C LEU A 110 -14.80 1.91 11.14
N SER A 111 -14.73 2.40 12.36
CA SER A 111 -15.15 3.76 12.73
C SER A 111 -14.17 4.83 12.24
N LEU A 112 -14.58 6.10 12.21
CA LEU A 112 -13.69 7.21 11.83
C LEU A 112 -12.37 7.26 12.63
N PRO A 113 -12.37 7.09 13.98
CA PRO A 113 -11.10 7.00 14.72
C PRO A 113 -10.25 5.79 14.34
N GLU A 114 -10.87 4.68 13.90
CA GLU A 114 -10.15 3.49 13.44
C GLU A 114 -9.52 3.69 12.07
N LEU A 115 -10.18 4.41 11.16
CA LEU A 115 -9.60 4.81 9.88
C LEU A 115 -8.36 5.66 10.07
N GLU A 116 -8.41 6.66 10.95
CA GLU A 116 -7.24 7.49 11.27
C GLU A 116 -6.10 6.66 11.86
N ARG A 117 -6.41 5.69 12.74
CA ARG A 117 -5.41 4.75 13.27
C ARG A 117 -4.83 3.86 12.18
N ALA A 118 -5.65 3.35 11.26
CA ALA A 118 -5.21 2.49 10.17
C ALA A 118 -4.25 3.24 9.24
N TRP A 119 -4.60 4.45 8.84
CA TRP A 119 -3.75 5.32 8.02
C TRP A 119 -2.41 5.64 8.72
N ARG A 120 -2.43 5.98 10.01
CA ARG A 120 -1.16 6.22 10.73
C ARG A 120 -0.24 5.00 10.74
N ARG A 121 -0.82 3.80 10.88
CA ARG A 121 -0.05 2.54 10.92
C ARG A 121 0.44 2.08 9.55
N SER A 122 -0.20 2.47 8.45
CA SER A 122 0.34 2.21 7.11
C SER A 122 1.65 2.99 6.90
N LEU A 123 1.70 4.25 7.34
CA LEU A 123 2.90 5.11 7.26
C LEU A 123 4.05 4.66 8.19
N GLU A 124 3.76 4.15 9.38
CA GLU A 124 4.79 3.75 10.34
C GLU A 124 5.69 2.61 9.84
N LYS A 125 5.19 1.75 8.93
CA LYS A 125 6.02 0.70 8.32
C LYS A 125 7.10 1.27 7.37
N GLU A 126 6.81 2.37 6.68
CA GLU A 126 7.78 3.01 5.78
C GLU A 126 8.86 3.77 6.55
N LEU A 127 8.47 4.49 7.60
CA LEU A 127 9.40 5.24 8.47
C LEU A 127 10.27 4.32 9.33
N GLY A 128 9.75 3.16 9.76
CA GLY A 128 10.53 2.13 10.45
C GLY A 128 11.61 1.51 9.55
N SER A 129 11.30 1.28 8.28
CA SER A 129 12.24 0.74 7.28
C SER A 129 13.40 1.72 6.99
N GLN A 130 13.16 3.04 7.05
CA GLN A 130 14.23 4.04 6.96
C GLN A 130 15.09 4.16 8.24
N ARG A 131 14.54 3.88 9.43
CA ARG A 131 15.34 3.87 10.67
C ARG A 131 16.28 2.68 10.73
N ASP A 132 15.85 1.51 10.25
CA ASP A 132 16.67 0.30 10.24
C ASP A 132 17.85 0.36 9.25
N SER A 133 17.80 1.24 8.24
CA SER A 133 18.93 1.45 7.31
C SER A 133 19.98 2.44 7.85
N ILE A 134 19.58 3.41 8.68
CA ILE A 134 20.49 4.36 9.31
C ILE A 134 21.27 3.70 10.46
N ASP A 135 20.65 2.79 11.21
CA ASP A 135 21.31 2.17 12.38
C ASP A 135 22.37 1.11 12.00
N ARG A 136 22.27 0.49 10.82
CA ARG A 136 23.26 -0.51 10.33
C ARG A 136 24.59 0.10 9.86
N THR A 137 24.63 1.41 9.62
CA THR A 137 25.86 2.08 9.15
C THR A 137 26.71 2.61 10.32
N SER A 138 26.19 2.53 11.54
CA SER A 138 26.81 3.15 12.74
C SER A 138 27.55 2.14 13.64
N VAL A 139 27.54 0.85 13.30
CA VAL A 139 28.21 -0.21 14.08
C VAL A 139 29.35 -0.85 13.28
N SER A 140 30.31 -0.03 12.85
CA SER A 140 31.58 -0.51 12.31
C SER A 140 32.72 0.45 12.64
N THR A 141 32.85 0.83 13.91
CA THR A 141 34.12 1.39 14.39
C THR A 141 34.34 1.03 15.85
N GLU A 142 35.52 0.44 16.10
CA GLU A 142 36.20 0.30 17.39
C GLU A 142 35.79 -0.86 18.33
N ARG A 143 36.50 -2.00 18.17
CA ARG A 143 37.15 -2.67 19.30
C ARG A 143 38.56 -3.13 18.88
N GLN A 144 39.56 -2.26 19.04
CA GLN A 144 40.94 -2.71 19.16
C GLN A 144 41.17 -3.18 20.60
N VAL A 145 41.55 -4.45 20.75
CA VAL A 145 41.97 -5.05 22.02
C VAL A 145 43.45 -4.74 22.24
N PRO A 146 43.87 -4.16 23.37
CA PRO A 146 45.30 -3.97 23.65
C PRO A 146 45.96 -5.31 23.98
N GLN A 147 47.04 -5.64 23.28
CA GLN A 147 47.94 -6.74 23.66
C GLN A 147 48.69 -6.35 24.94
N LEU A 148 48.53 -7.18 25.99
CA LEU A 148 49.32 -7.09 27.21
C LEU A 148 50.75 -7.59 26.94
N LEU A 149 51.73 -6.71 27.18
CA LEU A 149 53.15 -7.01 27.26
C LEU A 149 53.41 -7.96 28.45
N THR A 150 53.89 -9.16 28.20
CA THR A 150 54.51 -10.01 29.23
C THR A 150 56.00 -9.70 29.29
N THR A 151 56.44 -9.21 30.45
CA THR A 151 57.84 -9.22 30.93
C THR A 151 58.29 -10.60 31.31
#